data_AF-A0A2M8H512-F1
#
_entry.id   AF-A0A2M8H512-F1
#
_cell.length_a   1.000
_cell.length_b   1.000
_cell.length_c   1.000
_cell.angle_alpha   90.00
_cell.angle_beta   90.00
_cell.angle_gamma   90.00
#
_symmetry.space_group_name_H-M   'P 1'
#
loop_
_entity.id
_entity.type
_entity.pdbx_description
1 polymer ?
#
loop_
_entity_poly.entity_id
_entity_poly.type
_entity_poly.pdbx_seq_one_letter_code
_entity_poly.pdbx_strand_id
1 'polypeptide(L)'
;MNRSPYADHDKSEWKSITEKLINKHPLPKDFIIEVVHDAWNGIFNTSIGNNGLKIGEHIFPKPQIIGALLHELIPAEIEAAFPLAWRGEKNAGDKDIVYIPDDFYSIELKTSSNPSRIFGNRSYAQQPTQGKKSKDGFYLAVNFWKFSASKVKPEIQTIRFGWLDHTDWKGQKAESGQQSSLSPETYELKFKTLYSKR
;
A
#
# COMPACT_ATOMS: atom_id res chain seq x y z
N MET A 1 9.52 18.68 7.11
CA MET A 1 8.17 18.08 7.13
C MET A 1 7.35 18.85 6.11
N ASN A 2 6.76 18.16 5.13
CA ASN A 2 5.83 18.81 4.21
C ASN A 2 4.54 19.11 4.99
N ARG A 3 4.01 20.32 4.85
CA ARG A 3 2.71 20.68 5.43
C ARG A 3 1.66 19.75 4.81
N SER A 4 0.79 19.19 5.64
CA SER A 4 -0.32 18.35 5.16
C SER A 4 -1.11 19.09 4.07
N PRO A 5 -1.42 18.44 2.94
CA PRO A 5 -2.29 19.02 1.91
C PRO A 5 -3.70 19.36 2.39
N TYR A 6 -4.11 18.79 3.52
CA TYR A 6 -5.42 19.02 4.14
C TYR A 6 -5.37 20.07 5.26
N ALA A 7 -4.18 20.59 5.60
CA ALA A 7 -4.03 21.60 6.62
C ALA A 7 -4.85 22.85 6.25
N ASP A 8 -5.58 23.39 7.23
CA ASP A 8 -6.37 24.61 7.10
C ASP A 8 -7.55 24.54 6.12
N HIS A 9 -7.89 23.33 5.67
CA HIS A 9 -9.06 23.04 4.84
C HIS A 9 -10.16 22.37 5.65
N ASP A 10 -11.41 22.71 5.35
CA ASP A 10 -12.55 22.03 5.94
C ASP A 10 -12.62 20.57 5.46
N LYS A 11 -13.13 19.68 6.31
CA LYS A 11 -13.25 18.25 5.98
C LYS A 11 -14.08 18.01 4.72
N SER A 12 -15.07 18.84 4.43
CA SER A 12 -15.87 18.74 3.21
C SER A 12 -15.03 18.91 1.94
N GLU A 13 -13.87 19.57 2.02
CA GLU A 13 -12.95 19.79 0.90
C GLU A 13 -11.98 18.62 0.68
N TRP A 14 -11.75 17.78 1.69
CA TRP A 14 -10.67 16.78 1.68
C TRP A 14 -10.79 15.80 0.52
N LYS A 15 -12.00 15.36 0.18
CA LYS A 15 -12.22 14.47 -0.96
C LYS A 15 -11.76 15.09 -2.29
N SER A 16 -12.06 16.37 -2.51
CA SER A 16 -11.61 17.10 -3.70
C SER A 16 -10.09 17.29 -3.71
N ILE A 17 -9.49 17.55 -2.55
CA ILE A 17 -8.03 17.64 -2.40
C ILE A 17 -7.37 16.31 -2.77
N THR A 18 -7.88 15.19 -2.24
CA THR A 18 -7.41 13.84 -2.56
C THR A 18 -7.46 13.56 -4.05
N GLU A 19 -8.56 13.89 -4.73
CA GLU A 19 -8.69 13.72 -6.17
C GLU A 19 -7.66 14.54 -6.94
N LYS A 20 -7.42 15.80 -6.55
CA LYS A 20 -6.40 16.66 -7.16
C LYS A 20 -4.99 16.10 -6.95
N LEU A 21 -4.68 15.60 -5.75
CA LEU A 21 -3.38 14.98 -5.45
C LEU A 21 -3.13 13.75 -6.31
N ILE A 22 -4.11 12.86 -6.41
CA ILE A 22 -4.00 11.64 -7.22
C ILE A 22 -3.85 11.98 -8.70
N ASN A 23 -4.60 12.97 -9.21
CA ASN A 23 -4.50 13.38 -10.62
C ASN A 23 -3.15 14.04 -10.96
N LYS A 24 -2.44 14.60 -9.96
CA LYS A 24 -1.09 15.16 -10.12
C LYS A 24 0.02 14.14 -9.92
N HIS A 25 -0.31 12.93 -9.49
CA HIS A 25 0.69 11.91 -9.18
C HIS A 25 1.33 11.38 -10.48
N PRO A 26 2.67 11.16 -10.53
CA PRO A 26 3.37 10.73 -11.74
C PRO A 26 3.01 9.33 -12.23
N LEU A 27 2.56 8.42 -11.35
CA LEU A 27 1.98 7.14 -11.78
C LEU A 27 0.51 7.30 -12.19
N PRO A 28 0.15 6.93 -13.43
CA PRO A 28 -1.24 6.90 -13.86
C PRO A 28 -2.06 5.90 -13.06
N LYS A 29 -3.34 6.23 -12.81
CA LYS A 29 -4.28 5.35 -12.12
C LYS A 29 -4.34 3.94 -12.72
N ASP A 30 -4.45 3.85 -14.04
CA ASP A 30 -4.66 2.56 -14.71
C ASP A 30 -3.40 1.68 -14.60
N PHE A 31 -2.22 2.28 -14.70
CA PHE A 31 -0.95 1.59 -14.44
C PHE A 31 -0.87 1.06 -12.99
N ILE A 32 -1.31 1.84 -11.99
CA ILE A 32 -1.33 1.36 -10.59
C ILE A 32 -2.23 0.11 -10.45
N ILE A 33 -3.36 0.07 -11.15
CA ILE A 33 -4.26 -1.10 -11.13
C ILE A 33 -3.57 -2.28 -11.80
N GLU A 34 -3.03 -2.07 -12.99
CA GLU A 34 -2.34 -3.09 -13.80
C GLU A 34 -1.18 -3.73 -13.04
N VAL A 35 -0.24 -2.93 -12.53
CA VAL A 35 0.97 -3.43 -11.86
C VAL A 35 0.65 -4.24 -10.59
N VAL A 36 -0.41 -3.87 -9.86
CA VAL A 36 -0.87 -4.65 -8.69
C VAL A 36 -1.45 -5.98 -9.12
N HIS A 37 -2.20 -6.03 -10.22
CA HIS A 37 -2.74 -7.27 -10.76
C HIS A 37 -1.64 -8.16 -11.35
N ASP A 38 -0.65 -7.59 -12.02
CA ASP A 38 0.48 -8.33 -12.57
C ASP A 38 1.36 -8.92 -11.47
N ALA A 39 1.69 -8.14 -10.44
CA ALA A 39 2.37 -8.64 -9.25
C ALA A 39 1.57 -9.77 -8.59
N TRP A 40 0.25 -9.63 -8.47
CA TRP A 40 -0.62 -10.67 -7.93
C TRP A 40 -0.58 -11.95 -8.79
N ASN A 41 -0.73 -11.82 -10.10
CA ASN A 41 -0.72 -12.95 -11.03
C ASN A 41 0.66 -13.63 -11.08
N GLY A 42 1.74 -12.85 -11.00
CA GLY A 42 3.11 -13.32 -10.92
C GLY A 42 3.34 -14.30 -9.75
N ILE A 43 2.72 -14.05 -8.59
CA ILE A 43 2.78 -14.97 -7.44
C ILE A 43 2.27 -16.38 -7.80
N PHE A 44 1.23 -16.50 -8.61
CA PHE A 44 0.62 -17.79 -8.98
C PHE A 44 1.25 -18.43 -10.22
N ASN A 45 1.88 -17.62 -11.07
CA ASN A 45 2.48 -18.08 -12.32
C ASN A 45 3.96 -18.50 -12.14
N THR A 46 4.58 -18.11 -11.03
CA THR A 46 5.98 -18.46 -10.71
C THR A 46 6.09 -19.81 -9.99
N SER A 47 7.26 -20.44 -10.15
CA SER A 47 7.63 -21.67 -9.46
C SER A 47 8.69 -21.38 -8.40
N ILE A 48 8.66 -22.13 -7.30
CA ILE A 48 9.54 -22.00 -6.13
C ILE A 48 10.24 -23.34 -5.86
N GLY A 49 11.55 -23.27 -5.63
CA GLY A 49 12.41 -24.43 -5.39
C GLY A 49 12.69 -25.27 -6.63
N ASN A 50 13.48 -26.34 -6.46
CA ASN A 50 14.01 -27.13 -7.59
C ASN A 50 12.99 -28.05 -8.27
N ASN A 51 11.82 -28.24 -7.65
CA ASN A 51 10.80 -29.18 -8.11
C ASN A 51 9.58 -28.48 -8.75
N GLY A 52 9.70 -27.21 -9.14
CA GLY A 52 8.63 -26.51 -9.86
C GLY A 52 7.35 -26.29 -9.03
N LEU A 53 7.46 -26.18 -7.69
CA LEU A 53 6.29 -26.01 -6.83
C LEU A 53 5.67 -24.62 -7.04
N LYS A 54 4.34 -24.55 -7.03
CA LYS A 54 3.60 -23.29 -7.28
C LYS A 54 2.68 -22.92 -6.13
N ILE A 55 2.57 -21.62 -5.86
CA ILE A 55 1.58 -21.07 -4.95
C ILE A 55 0.17 -21.24 -5.56
N GLY A 56 -0.78 -21.70 -4.76
CA GLY A 56 -2.15 -21.99 -5.20
C GLY A 56 -2.35 -23.33 -5.90
N GLU A 57 -1.29 -24.15 -5.99
CA GLU A 57 -1.37 -25.54 -6.48
C GLU A 57 -0.73 -26.50 -5.48
N HIS A 58 0.49 -26.18 -5.05
CA HIS A 58 1.28 -27.01 -4.14
C HIS A 58 1.47 -26.34 -2.78
N ILE A 59 1.52 -25.00 -2.75
CA ILE A 59 1.80 -24.19 -1.57
C ILE A 59 0.62 -23.25 -1.33
N PHE A 60 0.14 -23.16 -0.08
CA PHE A 60 -0.98 -22.30 0.31
C PHE A 60 -0.57 -21.39 1.47
N PRO A 61 0.15 -20.29 1.20
CA PRO A 61 0.75 -19.47 2.25
C PRO A 61 -0.29 -18.75 3.11
N LYS A 62 0.10 -18.44 4.35
CA LYS A 62 -0.66 -17.53 5.20
C LYS A 62 -0.66 -16.11 4.60
N PRO A 63 -1.69 -15.29 4.86
CA PRO A 63 -1.78 -13.95 4.29
C PRO A 63 -0.57 -13.05 4.52
N GLN A 64 0.14 -13.22 5.64
CA GLN A 64 1.36 -12.46 5.94
C GLN A 64 2.46 -12.71 4.90
N ILE A 65 2.60 -13.95 4.41
CA ILE A 65 3.60 -14.30 3.41
C ILE A 65 3.23 -13.70 2.06
N ILE A 66 1.96 -13.77 1.66
CA ILE A 66 1.47 -13.11 0.43
C ILE A 66 1.63 -11.60 0.50
N GLY A 67 1.31 -11.03 1.66
CA GLY A 67 1.48 -9.60 1.89
C GLY A 67 2.94 -9.16 1.76
N ALA A 68 3.88 -9.97 2.25
CA ALA A 68 5.31 -9.74 2.09
C ALA A 68 5.75 -9.86 0.63
N LEU A 69 5.31 -10.90 -0.09
CA LEU A 69 5.61 -11.06 -1.52
C LEU A 69 5.13 -9.86 -2.35
N LEU A 70 3.91 -9.37 -2.11
CA LEU A 70 3.40 -8.17 -2.77
C LEU A 70 4.20 -6.91 -2.43
N HIS A 71 4.71 -6.83 -1.20
CA HIS A 71 5.56 -5.73 -0.76
C HIS A 71 6.91 -5.69 -1.51
N GLU A 72 7.38 -6.83 -2.02
CA GLU A 72 8.58 -6.91 -2.85
C GLU A 72 8.26 -6.75 -4.34
N LEU A 73 7.22 -7.43 -4.83
CA LEU A 73 6.91 -7.49 -6.25
C LEU A 73 6.37 -6.17 -6.80
N ILE A 74 5.43 -5.50 -6.10
CA ILE A 74 4.84 -4.26 -6.63
C ILE A 74 5.92 -3.18 -6.85
N PRO A 75 6.81 -2.86 -5.90
CA PRO A 75 7.89 -1.91 -6.16
C PRO A 75 8.83 -2.36 -7.29
N ALA A 76 9.18 -3.65 -7.34
CA ALA A 76 10.08 -4.18 -8.36
C ALA A 76 9.49 -4.09 -9.77
N GLU A 77 8.20 -4.36 -9.95
CA GLU A 77 7.52 -4.23 -11.24
C GLU A 77 7.41 -2.76 -11.69
N ILE A 78 7.18 -1.83 -10.76
CA ILE A 78 7.18 -0.38 -11.04
C ILE A 78 8.60 0.08 -11.45
N GLU A 79 9.63 -0.35 -10.72
CA GLU A 79 11.03 -0.06 -11.05
C GLU A 79 11.41 -0.64 -12.42
N ALA A 80 10.99 -1.87 -12.73
CA ALA A 80 11.24 -2.48 -14.03
C ALA A 80 10.57 -1.72 -15.19
N ALA A 81 9.35 -1.22 -14.99
CA ALA A 81 8.64 -0.40 -15.97
C ALA A 81 9.27 0.98 -16.17
N PHE A 82 9.86 1.56 -15.11
CA PHE A 82 10.38 2.92 -15.10
C PHE A 82 11.72 3.07 -14.33
N PRO A 83 12.79 2.42 -14.78
CA PRO A 83 14.01 2.22 -13.98
C PRO A 83 14.81 3.49 -13.66
N LEU A 84 14.56 4.58 -14.40
CA LEU A 84 15.20 5.88 -14.17
C LEU A 84 14.38 6.81 -13.27
N ALA A 85 13.09 6.51 -13.07
CA ALA A 85 12.17 7.38 -12.33
C ALA A 85 11.71 6.76 -11.00
N TRP A 86 11.71 5.44 -10.89
CA TRP A 86 11.20 4.72 -9.73
C TRP A 86 12.20 3.68 -9.24
N ARG A 87 12.14 3.40 -7.94
CA ARG A 87 12.90 2.32 -7.30
C ARG A 87 12.21 1.80 -6.04
N GLY A 88 12.60 0.62 -5.57
CA GLY A 88 12.28 0.16 -4.22
C GLY A 88 13.02 0.90 -3.09
N GLU A 89 12.58 0.64 -1.85
CA GLU A 89 13.27 1.05 -0.61
C GLU A 89 14.73 0.52 -0.60
N LYS A 90 15.70 1.39 -0.27
CA LYS A 90 17.12 1.03 -0.09
C LYS A 90 17.61 1.34 1.32
N ASN A 91 17.05 2.36 1.95
CA ASN A 91 17.44 2.81 3.30
C ASN A 91 16.19 3.04 4.16
N ALA A 92 16.35 3.00 5.49
CA ALA A 92 15.25 3.15 6.44
C ALA A 92 14.47 4.49 6.40
N GLY A 93 14.98 5.48 5.67
CA GLY A 93 14.32 6.76 5.41
C GLY A 93 13.42 6.75 4.18
N ASP A 94 13.59 5.79 3.28
CA ASP A 94 12.81 5.67 2.06
C ASP A 94 11.36 5.25 2.35
N LYS A 95 10.47 5.63 1.46
CA LYS A 95 9.18 4.95 1.32
C LYS A 95 9.36 3.60 0.63
N ASP A 96 8.33 2.77 0.67
CA ASP A 96 8.37 1.43 0.08
C ASP A 96 8.56 1.47 -1.46
N ILE A 97 8.01 2.50 -2.12
CA ILE A 97 8.19 2.79 -3.55
C ILE A 97 8.63 4.26 -3.68
N VAL A 98 9.84 4.51 -4.20
CA VAL A 98 10.46 5.84 -4.23
C VAL A 98 10.38 6.46 -5.61
N TYR A 99 9.86 7.69 -5.69
CA TYR A 99 9.95 8.51 -6.89
C TYR A 99 11.27 9.30 -6.86
N ILE A 100 12.20 8.95 -7.75
CA ILE A 100 13.57 9.50 -7.76
C ILE A 100 13.58 11.02 -8.00
N PRO A 101 12.77 11.59 -8.92
CA PRO A 101 12.80 13.03 -9.19
C PRO A 101 12.27 13.91 -8.06
N ASP A 102 11.32 13.42 -7.26
CA ASP A 102 10.71 14.19 -6.16
C ASP A 102 10.07 13.26 -5.10
N ASP A 103 10.70 13.20 -3.92
CA ASP A 103 10.24 12.32 -2.83
C ASP A 103 8.82 12.61 -2.34
N PHE A 104 8.25 13.79 -2.65
CA PHE A 104 6.84 14.09 -2.36
C PHE A 104 5.88 13.03 -2.94
N TYR A 105 6.22 12.45 -4.09
CA TYR A 105 5.41 11.44 -4.77
C TYR A 105 5.80 10.00 -4.43
N SER A 106 6.73 9.78 -3.50
CA SER A 106 7.04 8.44 -2.99
C SER A 106 5.85 7.85 -2.21
N ILE A 107 5.69 6.53 -2.28
CA ILE A 107 4.49 5.80 -1.86
C ILE A 107 4.81 4.80 -0.74
N GLU A 108 4.04 4.82 0.34
CA GLU A 108 3.93 3.73 1.30
C GLU A 108 2.97 2.65 0.77
N LEU A 109 3.40 1.40 0.77
CA LEU A 109 2.56 0.26 0.40
C LEU A 109 1.97 -0.36 1.66
N LYS A 110 0.70 -0.76 1.60
CA LYS A 110 0.05 -1.54 2.65
C LYS A 110 -0.81 -2.62 2.04
N THR A 111 -0.49 -3.88 2.38
CA THR A 111 -1.25 -5.03 1.94
C THR A 111 -2.03 -5.62 3.12
N SER A 112 -3.23 -6.14 2.86
CA SER A 112 -4.09 -6.67 3.92
C SER A 112 -5.07 -7.72 3.40
N SER A 113 -5.27 -8.77 4.18
CA SER A 113 -6.33 -9.75 3.91
C SER A 113 -7.65 -9.44 4.62
N ASN A 114 -7.73 -8.31 5.32
CA ASN A 114 -9.01 -7.77 5.79
C ASN A 114 -9.77 -7.21 4.57
N PRO A 115 -11.10 -7.39 4.49
CA PRO A 115 -11.86 -7.00 3.30
C PRO A 115 -11.87 -5.49 3.01
N SER A 116 -11.72 -4.64 4.02
CA SER A 116 -11.89 -3.19 3.85
C SER A 116 -10.85 -2.32 4.53
N ARG A 117 -9.95 -2.91 5.33
CA ARG A 117 -8.99 -2.15 6.15
C ARG A 117 -7.55 -2.54 5.89
N ILE A 118 -6.67 -1.55 5.97
CA ILE A 118 -5.23 -1.73 6.13
C ILE A 118 -4.84 -1.45 7.57
N PHE A 119 -3.67 -1.96 7.94
CA PHE A 119 -3.11 -1.82 9.27
C PHE A 119 -1.65 -1.39 9.16
N GLY A 120 -1.22 -0.57 10.09
CA GLY A 120 0.17 -0.17 10.24
C GLY A 120 0.76 -0.74 11.52
N ASN A 121 2.07 -0.60 11.68
CA ASN A 121 2.70 -0.81 12.98
C ASN A 121 2.31 0.33 13.93
N ARG A 122 2.39 0.10 15.24
CA ARG A 122 2.11 1.13 16.27
C ARG A 122 2.89 2.44 16.02
N SER A 123 4.11 2.33 15.50
CA SER A 123 4.97 3.46 15.18
C SER A 123 4.40 4.44 14.14
N TYR A 124 3.38 4.04 13.36
CA TYR A 124 2.71 4.95 12.42
C TYR A 124 1.91 6.05 13.14
N ALA A 125 1.45 5.78 14.38
CA ALA A 125 0.73 6.75 15.20
C ALA A 125 1.65 7.60 16.08
N GLN A 126 2.97 7.47 15.92
CA GLN A 126 3.97 8.21 16.68
C GLN A 126 4.64 9.24 15.76
N GLN A 127 5.03 10.37 16.32
CA GLN A 127 5.80 11.35 15.54
C GLN A 127 7.14 10.73 15.10
N PRO A 128 7.58 11.00 13.85
CA PRO A 128 8.86 10.50 13.38
C PRO A 128 9.99 11.02 14.26
N THR A 129 10.80 10.12 14.82
CA THR A 129 12.09 10.51 15.40
C THR A 129 13.06 10.84 14.27
N GLN A 130 14.02 11.74 14.52
CA GLN A 130 15.01 12.18 13.53
C GLN A 130 15.67 10.98 12.81
N GLY A 131 15.71 11.01 11.48
CA GLY A 131 16.31 9.96 10.65
C GLY A 131 15.41 8.76 10.28
N LYS A 132 14.13 8.73 10.68
CA LYS A 132 13.17 7.69 10.26
C LYS A 132 12.26 8.16 9.12
N LYS A 133 11.79 7.21 8.30
CA LYS A 133 10.85 7.50 7.21
C LYS A 133 9.61 8.26 7.68
N SER A 134 9.26 9.33 6.96
CA SER A 134 8.03 10.08 7.17
C SER A 134 6.83 9.14 7.05
N LYS A 135 5.78 9.36 7.84
CA LYS A 135 4.50 8.65 7.72
C LYS A 135 3.42 9.49 7.03
N ASP A 136 3.77 10.72 6.68
CA ASP A 136 2.98 11.55 5.78
C ASP A 136 3.35 11.17 4.34
N GLY A 137 2.39 11.12 3.43
CA GLY A 137 2.65 10.89 1.99
C GLY A 137 1.57 10.07 1.29
N PHE A 138 1.88 9.65 0.06
CA PHE A 138 1.02 8.76 -0.69
C PHE A 138 1.00 7.34 -0.11
N TYR A 139 -0.17 6.71 -0.13
CA TYR A 139 -0.39 5.33 0.28
C TYR A 139 -1.07 4.54 -0.83
N LEU A 140 -0.51 3.38 -1.16
CA LEU A 140 -1.14 2.35 -1.96
C LEU A 140 -1.64 1.25 -1.02
N ALA A 141 -2.96 1.12 -0.93
CA ALA A 141 -3.64 0.13 -0.10
C ALA A 141 -4.19 -1.00 -0.97
N VAL A 142 -3.70 -2.22 -0.75
CA VAL A 142 -4.08 -3.41 -1.52
C VAL A 142 -4.72 -4.44 -0.60
N ASN A 143 -6.01 -4.68 -0.77
CA ASN A 143 -6.73 -5.72 -0.03
C ASN A 143 -6.93 -6.96 -0.90
N PHE A 144 -6.78 -8.15 -0.34
CA PHE A 144 -6.88 -9.42 -1.07
C PHE A 144 -7.60 -10.52 -0.26
N TRP A 145 -8.12 -11.55 -0.92
CA TRP A 145 -8.72 -12.69 -0.23
C TRP A 145 -7.68 -13.68 0.29
N LYS A 146 -8.01 -14.36 1.39
CA LYS A 146 -7.16 -15.42 1.94
C LYS A 146 -7.33 -16.70 1.13
N PHE A 147 -6.32 -17.57 1.17
CA PHE A 147 -6.49 -18.95 0.77
C PHE A 147 -7.55 -19.62 1.63
N SER A 148 -8.34 -20.50 1.01
CA SER A 148 -9.25 -21.42 1.67
C SER A 148 -9.29 -22.74 0.91
N ALA A 149 -9.87 -23.77 1.52
CA ALA A 149 -10.06 -25.07 0.86
C ALA A 149 -10.84 -24.95 -0.47
N SER A 150 -11.74 -23.97 -0.58
CA SER A 150 -12.52 -23.69 -1.79
C SER A 150 -11.93 -22.61 -2.70
N LYS A 151 -10.94 -21.83 -2.23
CA LYS A 151 -10.32 -20.73 -2.98
C LYS A 151 -8.80 -20.82 -2.87
N VAL A 152 -8.25 -21.68 -3.71
CA VAL A 152 -6.80 -21.93 -3.83
C VAL A 152 -6.08 -20.86 -4.66
N LYS A 153 -6.80 -20.08 -5.47
CA LYS A 153 -6.29 -18.89 -6.17
C LYS A 153 -7.15 -17.70 -5.77
N PRO A 154 -6.88 -17.06 -4.61
CA PRO A 154 -7.59 -15.86 -4.21
C PRO A 154 -7.33 -14.71 -5.20
N GLU A 155 -8.03 -13.60 -5.01
CA GLU A 155 -7.91 -12.43 -5.88
C GLU A 155 -7.75 -11.15 -5.05
N ILE A 156 -7.26 -10.10 -5.72
CA ILE A 156 -7.34 -8.73 -5.23
C ILE A 156 -8.81 -8.33 -5.05
N GLN A 157 -9.14 -7.84 -3.85
CA GLN A 157 -10.45 -7.32 -3.49
C GLN A 157 -10.58 -5.85 -3.84
N THR A 158 -9.67 -5.01 -3.32
CA THR A 158 -9.72 -3.57 -3.52
C THR A 158 -8.32 -2.99 -3.65
N ILE A 159 -8.20 -1.96 -4.48
CA ILE A 159 -7.00 -1.13 -4.59
C ILE A 159 -7.44 0.30 -4.31
N ARG A 160 -6.81 0.93 -3.32
CA ARG A 160 -7.04 2.34 -3.01
C ARG A 160 -5.72 3.10 -3.05
N PHE A 161 -5.80 4.34 -3.50
CA PHE A 161 -4.66 5.25 -3.55
C PHE A 161 -5.05 6.61 -2.99
N GLY A 162 -4.14 7.27 -2.30
CA GLY A 162 -4.45 8.54 -1.62
C GLY A 162 -3.29 9.06 -0.78
N TRP A 163 -3.51 10.17 -0.08
CA TRP A 163 -2.52 10.77 0.82
C TRP A 163 -2.98 10.63 2.26
N LEU A 164 -2.12 10.15 3.14
CA LEU A 164 -2.35 10.13 4.57
C LEU A 164 -1.33 10.97 5.31
N ASP A 165 -1.77 11.53 6.43
CA ASP A 165 -0.90 12.11 7.44
C ASP A 165 -0.67 11.08 8.55
N HIS A 166 0.46 11.16 9.25
CA HIS A 166 0.77 10.32 10.40
C HIS A 166 -0.31 10.41 11.48
N THR A 167 -0.97 11.56 11.61
CA THR A 167 -2.06 11.80 12.57
C THR A 167 -3.35 11.05 12.22
N ASP A 168 -3.51 10.54 10.98
CA ASP A 168 -4.63 9.69 10.61
C ASP A 168 -4.54 8.30 11.25
N TRP A 169 -3.31 7.86 11.59
CA TRP A 169 -3.07 6.57 12.21
C TRP A 169 -3.38 6.58 13.70
N LYS A 170 -4.28 5.69 14.10
CA LYS A 170 -4.68 5.48 15.50
C LYS A 170 -3.98 4.25 16.04
N GLY A 171 -2.98 4.47 16.90
CA GLY A 171 -2.29 3.40 17.63
C GLY A 171 -3.22 2.72 18.63
N GLN A 172 -3.01 1.43 18.87
CA GLN A 172 -3.73 0.70 19.92
C GLN A 172 -3.46 1.31 21.31
N LYS A 173 -4.52 1.46 22.12
CA LYS A 173 -4.44 2.04 23.47
C LYS A 173 -3.60 1.20 24.43
N ALA A 174 -3.70 -0.13 24.34
CA ALA A 174 -2.92 -1.04 25.19
C ALA A 174 -1.42 -0.90 24.90
N GLU A 175 -0.59 -0.88 25.94
CA GLU A 175 0.87 -0.69 25.84
C GLU A 175 1.56 -1.80 25.01
N SER A 176 1.03 -3.02 25.05
CA SER A 176 1.46 -4.17 24.23
C SER A 176 0.95 -4.16 22.78
N GLY A 177 0.07 -3.21 22.43
CA GLY A 177 -0.55 -3.14 21.11
C GLY A 177 0.47 -2.83 20.01
N GLN A 178 0.68 -3.76 19.09
CA GLN A 178 1.67 -3.63 18.01
C GLN A 178 1.11 -2.94 16.75
N GLN A 179 -0.19 -2.65 16.71
CA GLN A 179 -0.88 -2.23 15.50
C GLN A 179 -1.42 -0.79 15.58
N SER A 180 -1.53 -0.14 14.43
CA SER A 180 -2.30 1.08 14.20
C SER A 180 -3.36 0.87 13.12
N SER A 181 -4.41 1.68 13.16
CA SER A 181 -5.56 1.59 12.24
C SER A 181 -6.06 2.96 11.82
N LEU A 182 -6.84 3.00 10.75
CA LEU A 182 -7.47 4.22 10.24
C LEU A 182 -8.96 4.26 10.58
N SER A 183 -9.53 5.46 10.67
CA SER A 183 -10.98 5.62 10.81
C SER A 183 -11.69 5.33 9.48
N PRO A 184 -12.98 4.96 9.48
CA PRO A 184 -13.77 4.86 8.25
C PRO A 184 -13.75 6.15 7.41
N GLU A 185 -13.85 7.31 8.06
CA GLU A 185 -13.81 8.63 7.42
C GLU A 185 -12.50 8.86 6.63
N THR A 186 -11.36 8.39 7.15
CA THR A 186 -10.09 8.47 6.42
C THR A 186 -10.15 7.71 5.09
N TYR A 187 -10.78 6.53 5.06
CA TYR A 187 -10.95 5.78 3.81
C TYR A 187 -11.88 6.49 2.82
N GLU A 188 -12.88 7.20 3.31
CA GLU A 188 -13.86 7.89 2.48
C GLU A 188 -13.31 9.20 1.90
N LEU A 189 -12.55 9.96 2.69
CA LEU A 189 -12.12 11.31 2.33
C LEU A 189 -10.70 11.37 1.77
N LYS A 190 -9.80 10.51 2.25
CA LYS A 190 -8.36 10.58 1.94
C LYS A 190 -7.86 9.49 0.98
N PHE A 191 -8.74 8.57 0.61
CA PHE A 191 -8.47 7.54 -0.40
C PHE A 191 -9.46 7.64 -1.57
N LYS A 192 -8.98 7.29 -2.75
CA LYS A 192 -9.80 6.95 -3.91
C LYS A 192 -9.71 5.46 -4.17
N THR A 193 -10.86 4.80 -4.26
CA THR A 193 -10.92 3.41 -4.73
C THR A 193 -10.63 3.39 -6.23
N LEU A 194 -9.50 2.79 -6.60
CA LEU A 194 -9.09 2.65 -7.99
C LEU A 194 -9.73 1.41 -8.62
N TYR A 195 -9.80 0.33 -7.84
CA TYR A 195 -10.40 -0.94 -8.22
C TYR A 195 -11.16 -1.55 -7.04
N SER A 196 -12.28 -2.22 -7.34
CA SER A 196 -13.00 -3.09 -6.42
C SER A 196 -13.55 -4.27 -7.19
N LYS A 197 -13.22 -5.48 -6.74
CA LYS A 197 -13.93 -6.68 -7.19
C LYS A 197 -15.38 -6.57 -6.70
N ARG A 198 -16.32 -6.73 -7.62
CA ARG A 198 -17.76 -6.83 -7.32
C ARG A 198 -18.12 -8.26 -6.99
#